data_AF-A0A2G5TWV3-F1
#
_entry.id   AF-A0A2G5TWV3-F1
#
_cell.length_a   1.000
_cell.length_b   1.000
_cell.length_c   1.000
_cell.angle_alpha   90.00
_cell.angle_beta   90.00
_cell.angle_gamma   90.00
#
_symmetry.space_group_name_H-M   'P 1'
#
loop_
_entity.id
_entity.type
_entity.pdbx_description
1 polymer ?
#
loop_
_entity_poly.entity_id
_entity_poly.type
_entity_poly.pdbx_seq_one_letter_code
_entity_poly.pdbx_strand_id
1 'polypeptide(L)'
;MPFPILRTPFVVLSEIISILEPNEAVTSSFCSKNFKCLLSNQYRHRKKFVMLEAYMVDFEDDIRVAIAPGMEETKIVLSVVPMSKLNESTNKVVEINGHKAEFSSEVPIFYFEDKKLGSQWIVDYVTGLFNIDVRRLAIGRNSTWAVDWINSRQEKSMNRVLLVEPTNNDSKADEAVDYVLKNARSSDWIGIDEYVSDNYRFNGTLGPVQEVSISEKGYWVTCDNLMNFDAIEIYIGNSRLTISDLNPFLRHWRAGGSPRLEYLEVCLENGTIFENFDDDLEVVRTDEVGTYPVRVTASFCSKNFKRLLRNHYQRRTPLMWQACMVDYENSRQVSIANSGYEKKGIVSSTVHVSKINEALNEVVEINGYKTEFWSEFLIIYFEDQVLGSKWIVDYVTTLFNIDVRGLAIDRCSTWAIDWINKRQEKPLSHFGLLKPTNDVSNADESVDYVLKNARSSELLGIDEYVSDNYRFNGKLGPVKELCLWHGHWVTCDSLMNFDAIEIYIGRSRLAVSDLNSFLRHWRAGGSPRLHYLEVRFENKAVFENFDEDLEIVRTNEVGTYPVSYGELVVIRSCYSVQRLDGIRALVSCDHRRFYLIVQHEKTSN
;
A
#
# COMPACT_ATOMS: atom_id res chain seq x y z
N MET A 1 -11.10 16.85 43.13
CA MET A 1 -10.60 15.66 43.88
C MET A 1 -9.18 15.36 43.43
N PRO A 2 -8.29 14.85 44.30
CA PRO A 2 -6.97 14.38 43.88
C PRO A 2 -7.16 13.17 42.94
N PHE A 3 -6.63 13.26 41.71
CA PHE A 3 -6.71 12.21 40.70
C PHE A 3 -6.01 10.95 41.25
N PRO A 4 -6.74 9.87 41.62
CA PRO A 4 -6.20 8.79 42.46
C PRO A 4 -4.98 8.09 41.85
N ILE A 5 -4.91 8.04 40.52
CA ILE A 5 -3.80 7.47 39.77
C ILE A 5 -2.46 8.16 40.09
N LEU A 6 -2.47 9.46 40.41
CA LEU A 6 -1.27 10.23 40.75
C LEU A 6 -0.66 9.84 42.11
N ARG A 7 -1.33 9.00 42.90
CA ARG A 7 -0.81 8.45 44.15
C ARG A 7 -0.09 7.11 43.96
N THR A 8 -0.08 6.56 42.75
CA THR A 8 0.62 5.30 42.44
C THR A 8 2.13 5.52 42.29
N PRO A 9 2.96 4.48 42.52
CA PRO A 9 4.41 4.58 42.32
C PRO A 9 4.78 4.99 40.89
N PHE A 10 5.88 5.72 40.73
CA PHE A 10 6.34 6.24 39.43
C PHE A 10 6.46 5.17 38.34
N VAL A 11 6.90 3.96 38.71
CA VAL A 11 7.03 2.83 37.76
C VAL A 11 5.66 2.44 37.19
N VAL A 12 4.64 2.36 38.04
CA VAL A 12 3.26 2.04 37.63
C VAL A 12 2.69 3.15 36.75
N LEU A 13 2.92 4.42 37.12
CA LEU A 13 2.54 5.57 36.29
C LEU A 13 3.21 5.54 34.92
N SER A 14 4.48 5.18 34.85
CA SER A 14 5.23 5.12 33.59
C SER A 14 4.72 4.00 32.67
N GLU A 15 4.30 2.87 33.23
CA GLU A 15 3.70 1.77 32.47
C GLU A 15 2.31 2.15 31.95
N ILE A 16 1.46 2.75 32.81
CA ILE A 16 0.14 3.25 32.43
C ILE A 16 0.25 4.27 31.30
N ILE A 17 1.19 5.21 31.38
CA ILE A 17 1.40 6.20 30.32
C ILE A 17 1.84 5.53 29.01
N SER A 18 2.56 4.41 29.09
CA SER A 18 3.05 3.71 27.89
C SER A 18 2.02 2.88 27.15
N ILE A 19 0.89 2.56 27.79
CA ILE A 19 -0.23 1.85 27.17
C ILE A 19 -1.31 2.78 26.61
N LEU A 20 -1.29 4.07 26.95
CA LEU A 20 -2.27 5.04 26.46
C LEU A 20 -2.07 5.31 24.97
N GLU A 21 -3.16 5.23 24.22
CA GLU A 21 -3.20 5.71 22.84
C GLU A 21 -3.10 7.24 22.79
N PRO A 22 -2.68 7.85 21.65
CA PRO A 22 -2.50 9.29 21.55
C PRO A 22 -3.74 10.13 21.92
N ASN A 23 -4.94 9.70 21.51
CA ASN A 23 -6.21 10.36 21.86
C ASN A 23 -6.54 10.24 23.36
N GLU A 24 -6.25 9.09 23.98
CA GLU A 24 -6.43 8.86 25.41
C GLU A 24 -5.46 9.70 26.24
N ALA A 25 -4.20 9.81 25.80
CA ALA A 25 -3.19 10.64 26.43
C ALA A 25 -3.57 12.12 26.39
N VAL A 26 -4.03 12.61 25.23
CA VAL A 26 -4.55 13.98 25.08
C VAL A 26 -5.76 14.21 25.99
N THR A 27 -6.76 13.34 25.94
CA THR A 27 -7.98 13.47 26.75
C THR A 27 -7.66 13.49 28.25
N SER A 28 -6.83 12.54 28.71
CA SER A 28 -6.42 12.43 30.10
C SER A 28 -5.58 13.62 30.58
N SER A 29 -4.85 14.28 29.67
CA SER A 29 -4.06 15.48 30.00
C SER A 29 -4.92 16.66 30.48
N PHE A 30 -6.18 16.74 30.05
CA PHE A 30 -7.12 17.77 30.51
C PHE A 30 -7.65 17.53 31.93
N CYS A 31 -7.54 16.30 32.44
CA CYS A 31 -8.04 15.97 33.78
C CYS A 31 -7.18 16.55 34.91
N SER A 32 -5.89 16.81 34.67
CA SER A 32 -4.98 17.34 35.70
C SER A 32 -3.72 17.97 35.12
N LYS A 33 -3.37 19.17 35.59
CA LYS A 33 -2.08 19.83 35.29
C LYS A 33 -0.87 18.98 35.67
N ASN A 34 -0.96 18.24 36.78
CA ASN A 34 0.12 17.36 37.23
C ASN A 34 0.26 16.13 36.30
N PHE A 35 -0.87 15.55 35.87
CA PHE A 35 -0.84 14.43 34.92
C PHE A 35 -0.35 14.86 33.54
N LYS A 36 -0.76 16.04 33.04
CA LYS A 36 -0.20 16.65 31.82
C LYS A 36 1.32 16.80 31.90
N CYS A 37 1.84 17.30 33.02
CA CYS A 37 3.28 17.44 33.22
C CYS A 37 4.01 16.09 33.21
N LEU A 38 3.42 15.07 33.85
CA LEU A 38 3.95 13.70 33.83
C LEU A 38 3.99 13.11 32.41
N LEU A 39 2.91 13.24 31.65
CA LEU A 39 2.83 12.81 30.24
C LEU A 39 3.94 13.49 29.42
N SER A 40 4.00 14.83 29.46
CA SER A 40 4.98 15.61 28.70
C SER A 40 6.43 15.22 29.03
N ASN A 41 6.75 15.04 30.32
CA ASN A 41 8.07 14.57 30.72
C ASN A 41 8.38 13.15 30.24
N GLN A 42 7.41 12.23 30.27
CA GLN A 42 7.59 10.86 29.78
C GLN A 42 7.88 10.83 28.28
N TYR A 43 7.12 11.56 27.47
CA TYR A 43 7.35 11.67 26.02
C TYR A 43 8.69 12.34 25.69
N ARG A 44 9.12 13.32 26.49
CA ARG A 44 10.43 13.98 26.35
C ARG A 44 11.62 13.06 26.63
N HIS A 45 11.53 12.18 27.63
CA HIS A 45 12.63 11.33 28.06
C HIS A 45 12.68 9.96 27.36
N ARG A 46 11.55 9.47 26.82
CA ARG A 46 11.52 8.20 26.07
C ARG A 46 11.74 8.44 24.57
N LYS A 47 12.96 8.15 24.08
CA LYS A 47 13.29 8.02 22.64
C LYS A 47 12.47 6.95 21.87
N LYS A 48 11.52 6.28 22.52
CA LYS A 48 10.67 5.21 21.95
C LYS A 48 9.50 5.75 21.10
N PHE A 49 9.15 7.04 21.21
CA PHE A 49 8.05 7.69 20.49
C PHE A 49 8.47 8.45 19.22
N VAL A 50 9.67 8.15 18.69
CA VAL A 50 10.30 8.86 17.55
C VAL A 50 9.50 8.74 16.23
N MET A 51 8.42 7.95 16.18
CA MET A 51 7.56 7.82 15.00
C MET A 51 6.22 8.55 15.12
N LEU A 52 5.96 9.31 16.19
CA LEU A 52 4.75 10.13 16.28
C LEU A 52 4.90 11.37 15.38
N GLU A 53 4.02 11.46 14.40
CA GLU A 53 3.93 12.62 13.51
C GLU A 53 2.65 13.40 13.85
N ALA A 54 2.75 14.72 13.94
CA ALA A 54 1.57 15.57 14.04
C ALA A 54 1.09 15.98 12.65
N TYR A 55 -0.22 15.88 12.46
CA TYR A 55 -0.93 16.17 11.22
C TYR A 55 -1.94 17.27 11.52
N MET A 56 -1.88 18.37 10.77
CA MET A 56 -2.95 19.36 10.80
C MET A 56 -3.77 19.26 9.52
N VAL A 57 -5.08 19.18 9.70
CA VAL A 57 -6.07 19.21 8.62
C VAL A 57 -6.98 20.40 8.86
N ASP A 58 -6.92 21.40 7.98
CA ASP A 58 -7.70 22.64 8.10
C ASP A 58 -8.63 22.84 6.89
N PHE A 59 -9.88 22.40 7.04
CA PHE A 59 -10.96 22.54 6.06
C PHE A 59 -12.05 23.48 6.55
N GLU A 60 -12.89 24.02 5.67
CA GLU A 60 -13.85 25.08 6.01
C GLU A 60 -14.68 24.81 7.28
N ASP A 61 -15.10 23.55 7.49
CA ASP A 61 -16.04 23.20 8.54
C ASP A 61 -15.45 22.89 9.91
N ASP A 62 -14.24 22.33 9.97
CA ASP A 62 -13.55 21.92 11.18
C ASP A 62 -12.03 21.76 10.97
N ILE A 63 -11.27 21.85 12.06
CA ILE A 63 -9.81 21.70 12.04
C ILE A 63 -9.43 20.60 12.99
N ARG A 64 -8.63 19.66 12.49
CA ARG A 64 -8.26 18.47 13.24
C ARG A 64 -6.75 18.40 13.39
N VAL A 65 -6.33 18.06 14.60
CA VAL A 65 -4.96 17.61 14.85
C VAL A 65 -5.01 16.12 15.08
N ALA A 66 -4.25 15.38 14.29
CA ALA A 66 -4.10 13.94 14.41
C ALA A 66 -2.65 13.58 14.75
N ILE A 67 -2.50 12.40 15.36
CA ILE A 67 -1.21 11.78 15.61
C ILE A 67 -1.23 10.39 14.99
N ALA A 68 -0.16 10.06 14.27
CA ALA A 68 0.07 8.70 13.78
C ALA A 68 1.41 8.17 14.29
N PRO A 69 1.47 6.94 14.82
CA PRO A 69 2.71 6.23 15.08
C PRO A 69 3.17 5.50 13.79
N GLY A 70 3.96 6.14 12.94
CA GLY A 70 4.42 5.51 11.69
C GLY A 70 3.30 5.32 10.64
N MET A 71 3.16 4.11 10.06
CA MET A 71 2.14 3.77 9.03
C MET A 71 0.81 3.22 9.59
N GLU A 72 0.54 3.36 10.90
CA GLU A 72 -0.79 3.06 11.43
C GLU A 72 -1.83 4.13 11.03
N GLU A 73 -3.12 3.79 11.18
CA GLU A 73 -4.24 4.72 10.98
C GLU A 73 -4.02 6.04 11.74
N THR A 74 -4.22 7.16 11.05
CA THR A 74 -4.16 8.50 11.65
C THR A 74 -5.26 8.63 12.70
N LYS A 75 -4.88 8.81 13.97
CA LYS A 75 -5.86 9.02 15.04
C LYS A 75 -6.04 10.51 15.29
N ILE A 76 -7.25 11.01 15.04
CA ILE A 76 -7.61 12.39 15.40
C ILE A 76 -7.60 12.49 16.92
N VAL A 77 -6.86 13.46 17.46
CA VAL A 77 -6.71 13.62 18.91
C VAL A 77 -7.38 14.89 19.44
N LEU A 78 -7.56 15.91 18.59
CA LEU A 78 -8.30 17.13 18.91
C LEU A 78 -8.98 17.69 17.66
N SER A 79 -10.11 18.37 17.87
CA SER A 79 -10.78 19.16 16.84
C SER A 79 -11.14 20.55 17.34
N VAL A 80 -11.11 21.52 16.42
CA VAL A 80 -11.63 22.88 16.60
C VAL A 80 -12.79 23.11 15.65
N VAL A 81 -13.86 23.64 16.21
CA VAL A 81 -15.09 23.95 15.50
C VAL A 81 -15.50 25.41 15.80
N PRO A 82 -16.05 26.16 14.83
CA PRO A 82 -16.54 27.51 15.07
C PRO A 82 -17.61 27.55 16.18
N MET A 83 -17.59 28.60 17.01
CA MET A 83 -18.57 28.81 18.08
C MET A 83 -20.02 28.86 17.56
N SER A 84 -20.21 29.32 16.32
CA SER A 84 -21.52 29.35 15.65
C SER A 84 -22.18 27.97 15.46
N LYS A 85 -21.39 26.89 15.49
CA LYS A 85 -21.90 25.51 15.39
C LYS A 85 -22.22 24.89 16.76
N LEU A 86 -21.94 25.58 17.86
CA LEU A 86 -22.23 25.08 19.19
C LEU A 86 -23.74 25.08 19.45
N ASN A 87 -24.30 23.93 19.82
CA ASN A 87 -25.68 23.82 20.26
C ASN A 87 -25.75 23.42 21.74
N GLU A 88 -25.84 24.40 22.63
CA GLU A 88 -25.86 24.19 24.08
C GLU A 88 -27.07 23.36 24.58
N SER A 89 -28.12 23.19 23.77
CA SER A 89 -29.26 22.35 24.12
C SER A 89 -28.98 20.84 23.97
N THR A 90 -27.99 20.47 23.15
CA THR A 90 -27.64 19.08 22.84
C THR A 90 -26.23 18.69 23.30
N ASN A 91 -25.28 19.62 23.25
CA ASN A 91 -23.88 19.37 23.55
C ASN A 91 -23.61 19.47 25.06
N LYS A 92 -22.97 18.46 25.65
CA LYS A 92 -22.50 18.52 27.04
C LYS A 92 -21.17 19.26 27.11
N VAL A 93 -21.26 20.59 27.17
CA VAL A 93 -20.10 21.47 27.19
C VAL A 93 -19.52 21.60 28.60
N VAL A 94 -18.19 21.59 28.67
CA VAL A 94 -17.41 21.92 29.86
C VAL A 94 -16.41 23.03 29.53
N GLU A 95 -15.99 23.78 30.55
CA GLU A 95 -14.94 24.78 30.39
C GLU A 95 -13.58 24.16 30.75
N ILE A 96 -12.68 24.07 29.78
CA ILE A 96 -11.33 23.53 29.94
C ILE A 96 -10.32 24.58 29.47
N ASN A 97 -9.40 24.95 30.36
CA ASN A 97 -8.39 25.98 30.10
C ASN A 97 -8.98 27.33 29.60
N GLY A 98 -10.20 27.68 30.01
CA GLY A 98 -10.89 28.91 29.60
C GLY A 98 -11.61 28.83 28.26
N HIS A 99 -11.72 27.63 27.66
CA HIS A 99 -12.40 27.40 26.40
C HIS A 99 -13.55 26.41 26.58
N LYS A 100 -14.65 26.62 25.83
CA LYS A 100 -15.77 25.68 25.76
C LYS A 100 -15.32 24.44 25.00
N ALA A 101 -15.52 23.27 25.60
CA ALA A 101 -15.11 21.99 25.05
C ALA A 101 -16.18 20.92 25.26
N GLU A 102 -16.24 19.96 24.35
CA GLU A 102 -17.11 18.80 24.42
C GLU A 102 -16.29 17.51 24.36
N PHE A 103 -16.63 16.56 25.24
CA PHE A 103 -15.99 15.24 25.38
C PHE A 103 -17.01 14.09 25.21
N SER A 104 -18.13 14.36 24.54
CA SER A 104 -19.21 13.38 24.31
C SER A 104 -18.91 12.40 23.17
N SER A 105 -17.88 12.70 22.35
CA SER A 105 -17.40 11.89 21.24
C SER A 105 -16.00 11.33 21.53
N GLU A 106 -15.51 10.40 20.70
CA GLU A 106 -14.17 9.82 20.82
C GLU A 106 -13.04 10.86 20.69
N VAL A 107 -13.34 12.03 20.10
CA VAL A 107 -12.41 13.15 19.91
C VAL A 107 -12.89 14.36 20.73
N PRO A 108 -12.05 14.95 21.59
CA PRO A 108 -12.37 16.22 22.23
C PRO A 108 -12.51 17.36 21.20
N ILE A 109 -13.63 18.09 21.27
CA ILE A 109 -13.95 19.21 20.40
C ILE A 109 -13.87 20.51 21.19
N PHE A 110 -13.14 21.49 20.69
CA PHE A 110 -13.06 22.84 21.27
C PHE A 110 -13.74 23.86 20.36
N TYR A 111 -14.46 24.79 20.99
CA TYR A 111 -15.20 25.83 20.28
C TYR A 111 -14.47 27.18 20.40
N PHE A 112 -14.24 27.82 19.26
CA PHE A 112 -13.58 29.12 19.17
C PHE A 112 -14.36 30.09 18.27
N GLU A 113 -14.35 31.37 18.62
CA GLU A 113 -14.87 32.44 17.75
C GLU A 113 -13.95 32.64 16.54
N ASP A 114 -12.65 32.79 16.81
CA ASP A 114 -11.62 32.82 15.78
C ASP A 114 -11.04 31.42 15.59
N LYS A 115 -11.42 30.82 14.46
CA LYS A 115 -10.99 29.49 14.04
C LYS A 115 -9.47 29.37 14.02
N LYS A 116 -8.75 30.38 13.48
CA LYS A 116 -7.29 30.39 13.37
C LYS A 116 -6.63 30.34 14.74
N LEU A 117 -7.11 31.14 15.69
CA LEU A 117 -6.61 31.09 17.07
C LEU A 117 -6.84 29.73 17.72
N GLY A 118 -8.01 29.12 17.47
CA GLY A 118 -8.31 27.77 17.91
C GLY A 118 -7.34 26.73 17.34
N SER A 119 -7.05 26.78 16.03
CA SER A 119 -6.10 25.87 15.37
C SER A 119 -4.71 25.96 15.99
N GLN A 120 -4.21 27.19 16.16
CA GLN A 120 -2.90 27.44 16.73
C GLN A 120 -2.82 26.85 18.15
N TRP A 121 -3.89 27.05 18.92
CA TRP A 121 -3.98 26.54 20.28
C TRP A 121 -3.96 25.00 20.34
N ILE A 122 -4.77 24.29 19.53
CA ILE A 122 -4.77 22.82 19.56
C ILE A 122 -3.46 22.22 19.05
N VAL A 123 -2.85 22.82 18.03
CA VAL A 123 -1.55 22.37 17.51
C VAL A 123 -0.47 22.57 18.57
N ASP A 124 -0.37 23.74 19.20
CA ASP A 124 0.60 24.00 20.26
C ASP A 124 0.35 23.12 21.50
N TYR A 125 -0.92 22.86 21.83
CA TYR A 125 -1.25 21.95 22.91
C TYR A 125 -0.74 20.54 22.66
N VAL A 126 -1.02 19.98 21.47
CA VAL A 126 -0.68 18.60 21.12
C VAL A 126 0.83 18.46 20.91
N THR A 127 1.43 19.30 20.07
CA THR A 127 2.88 19.27 19.80
C THR A 127 3.70 19.50 21.07
N GLY A 128 3.24 20.38 21.98
CA GLY A 128 3.85 20.58 23.29
C GLY A 128 3.67 19.40 24.25
N LEU A 129 2.55 18.69 24.19
CA LEU A 129 2.30 17.50 25.01
C LEU A 129 3.24 16.35 24.64
N PHE A 130 3.42 16.10 23.34
CA PHE A 130 4.26 15.00 22.84
C PHE A 130 5.71 15.41 22.54
N ASN A 131 6.03 16.71 22.60
CA ASN A 131 7.33 17.27 22.25
C ASN A 131 7.77 16.87 20.82
N ILE A 132 6.89 17.13 19.85
CA ILE A 132 7.06 16.83 18.42
C ILE A 132 6.79 18.06 17.55
N ASP A 133 7.32 18.07 16.33
CA ASP A 133 7.04 19.09 15.31
C ASP A 133 5.85 18.67 14.42
N VAL A 134 5.24 19.63 13.72
CA VAL A 134 4.24 19.31 12.69
C VAL A 134 4.95 18.80 11.45
N ARG A 135 4.60 17.59 11.01
CA ARG A 135 5.28 16.94 9.89
C ARG A 135 4.42 16.89 8.63
N ARG A 136 3.09 16.88 8.78
CA ARG A 136 2.16 16.89 7.64
C ARG A 136 1.10 17.97 7.80
N LEU A 137 0.84 18.69 6.72
CA LEU A 137 -0.13 19.77 6.66
C LEU A 137 -1.06 19.54 5.46
N ALA A 138 -2.36 19.48 5.72
CA ALA A 138 -3.40 19.53 4.69
C ALA A 138 -4.27 20.75 4.93
N ILE A 139 -4.42 21.60 3.91
CA ILE A 139 -5.13 22.89 4.01
C ILE A 139 -6.05 23.08 2.81
N GLY A 140 -7.18 23.75 3.04
CA GLY A 140 -7.97 24.40 1.99
C GLY A 140 -7.45 25.80 1.65
N ARG A 141 -8.04 26.44 0.64
CA ARG A 141 -7.58 27.73 0.09
C ARG A 141 -7.58 28.88 1.09
N ASN A 142 -8.47 28.82 2.08
CA ASN A 142 -8.61 29.86 3.11
C ASN A 142 -7.59 29.72 4.26
N SER A 143 -6.78 28.65 4.25
CA SER A 143 -5.90 28.27 5.37
C SER A 143 -4.41 28.31 5.01
N THR A 144 -4.03 29.03 3.95
CA THR A 144 -2.62 29.25 3.54
C THR A 144 -1.76 29.89 4.63
N TRP A 145 -2.37 30.69 5.53
CA TRP A 145 -1.71 31.27 6.70
C TRP A 145 -1.00 30.22 7.58
N ALA A 146 -1.47 28.97 7.56
CA ALA A 146 -0.88 27.88 8.34
C ALA A 146 0.53 27.53 7.90
N VAL A 147 0.85 27.72 6.62
CA VAL A 147 2.20 27.47 6.06
C VAL A 147 3.21 28.37 6.75
N ASP A 148 2.99 29.68 6.76
CA ASP A 148 3.87 30.66 7.41
C ASP A 148 3.94 30.45 8.92
N TRP A 149 2.80 30.18 9.53
CA TRP A 149 2.74 29.97 10.97
C TRP A 149 3.54 28.71 11.39
N ILE A 150 3.40 27.60 10.67
CA ILE A 150 4.19 26.39 10.93
C ILE A 150 5.67 26.63 10.60
N ASN A 151 6.00 27.26 9.47
CA ASN A 151 7.39 27.55 9.12
C ASN A 151 8.10 28.46 10.14
N SER A 152 7.37 29.36 10.81
CA SER A 152 7.96 30.26 11.81
C SER A 152 8.08 29.65 13.21
N ARG A 153 7.28 28.64 13.55
CA ARG A 153 7.28 28.01 14.89
C ARG A 153 8.31 26.89 15.06
N GLN A 154 8.75 26.25 13.98
CA GLN A 154 9.66 25.09 14.03
C GLN A 154 10.83 25.25 13.06
N GLU A 155 12.00 24.76 13.46
CA GLU A 155 13.22 24.82 12.64
C GLU A 155 13.19 23.81 11.49
N LYS A 156 12.62 22.62 11.74
CA LYS A 156 12.51 21.55 10.73
C LYS A 156 11.36 21.84 9.77
N SER A 157 11.64 21.70 8.48
CA SER A 157 10.63 21.74 7.43
C SER A 157 9.59 20.64 7.64
N MET A 158 8.38 20.88 7.14
CA MET A 158 7.39 19.82 7.04
C MET A 158 7.87 18.75 6.06
N ASN A 159 7.38 17.53 6.20
CA ASN A 159 7.61 16.49 5.21
C ASN A 159 6.57 16.53 4.10
N ARG A 160 5.31 16.82 4.43
CA ARG A 160 4.22 16.78 3.45
C ARG A 160 3.33 17.99 3.58
N VAL A 161 3.07 18.65 2.46
CA VAL A 161 2.10 19.75 2.35
C VAL A 161 1.10 19.40 1.25
N LEU A 162 -0.19 19.41 1.58
CA LEU A 162 -1.30 19.20 0.65
C LEU A 162 -2.18 20.44 0.63
N LEU A 163 -2.38 21.01 -0.55
CA LEU A 163 -3.50 21.91 -0.82
C LEU A 163 -4.62 21.10 -1.46
N VAL A 164 -5.77 20.98 -0.79
CA VAL A 164 -6.91 20.18 -1.27
C VAL A 164 -8.23 20.88 -0.95
N GLU A 165 -9.13 20.93 -1.92
CA GLU A 165 -10.48 21.49 -1.72
C GLU A 165 -11.54 20.63 -2.45
N PRO A 166 -12.63 20.22 -1.75
CA PRO A 166 -13.65 19.34 -2.31
C PRO A 166 -14.78 20.04 -3.08
N THR A 167 -14.77 21.37 -3.28
CA THR A 167 -15.87 22.08 -3.98
C THR A 167 -15.40 23.06 -5.05
N ASN A 168 -16.24 23.27 -6.07
CA ASN A 168 -15.86 23.95 -7.32
C ASN A 168 -15.91 25.49 -7.26
N ASN A 169 -14.87 26.09 -7.83
CA ASN A 169 -14.74 27.44 -8.37
C ASN A 169 -15.10 28.62 -7.45
N ASP A 170 -14.11 29.05 -6.68
CA ASP A 170 -14.00 30.40 -6.12
C ASP A 170 -12.69 31.07 -6.59
N SER A 171 -12.77 32.39 -6.77
CA SER A 171 -11.74 33.35 -7.16
C SER A 171 -10.41 33.29 -6.39
N LYS A 172 -10.38 32.63 -5.23
CA LYS A 172 -9.18 32.50 -4.38
C LYS A 172 -8.29 31.29 -4.67
N ALA A 173 -8.71 30.37 -5.55
CA ALA A 173 -7.95 29.15 -5.82
C ALA A 173 -6.55 29.46 -6.38
N ASP A 174 -6.49 30.36 -7.36
CA ASP A 174 -5.26 30.79 -8.03
C ASP A 174 -4.25 31.35 -7.03
N GLU A 175 -4.70 32.22 -6.12
CA GLU A 175 -3.87 32.81 -5.07
C GLU A 175 -3.35 31.75 -4.09
N ALA A 176 -4.19 30.77 -3.72
CA ALA A 176 -3.79 29.71 -2.81
C ALA A 176 -2.75 28.77 -3.42
N VAL A 177 -2.95 28.34 -4.67
CA VAL A 177 -2.00 27.50 -5.41
C VAL A 177 -0.67 28.24 -5.61
N ASP A 178 -0.71 29.50 -6.07
CA ASP A 178 0.49 30.32 -6.25
C ASP A 178 1.26 30.47 -4.93
N TYR A 179 0.55 30.73 -3.84
CA TYR A 179 1.14 30.89 -2.53
C TYR A 179 1.76 29.60 -1.99
N VAL A 180 1.07 28.46 -2.08
CA VAL A 180 1.60 27.16 -1.60
C VAL A 180 2.83 26.77 -2.39
N LEU A 181 2.81 26.88 -3.72
CA LEU A 181 3.96 26.56 -4.56
C LEU A 181 5.19 27.42 -4.24
N LYS A 182 4.99 28.69 -3.86
CA LYS A 182 6.10 29.62 -3.53
C LYS A 182 6.61 29.48 -2.09
N ASN A 183 5.75 29.14 -1.14
CA ASN A 183 6.05 29.30 0.30
C ASN A 183 6.06 27.99 1.08
N ALA A 184 5.52 26.90 0.55
CA ALA A 184 5.54 25.60 1.23
C ALA A 184 6.97 25.06 1.32
N ARG A 185 7.48 24.93 2.56
CA ARG A 185 8.78 24.31 2.82
C ARG A 185 8.56 22.84 3.16
N SER A 186 8.68 22.00 2.14
CA SER A 186 8.53 20.55 2.27
C SER A 186 9.81 19.84 1.87
N SER A 187 10.28 18.91 2.70
CA SER A 187 11.48 18.11 2.38
C SER A 187 11.19 16.84 1.59
N ASP A 188 9.94 16.37 1.60
CA ASP A 188 9.53 15.08 1.00
C ASP A 188 8.50 15.35 -0.10
N TRP A 189 7.30 15.83 0.23
CA TRP A 189 6.18 15.86 -0.71
C TRP A 189 5.41 17.19 -0.73
N ILE A 190 5.06 17.68 -1.92
CA ILE A 190 4.09 18.78 -2.12
C ILE A 190 3.00 18.29 -3.07
N GLY A 191 1.76 18.31 -2.60
CA GLY A 191 0.58 17.96 -3.37
C GLY A 191 -0.34 19.13 -3.62
N ILE A 192 -0.81 19.26 -4.86
CA ILE A 192 -1.85 20.20 -5.27
C ILE A 192 -3.02 19.39 -5.84
N ASP A 193 -4.16 19.49 -5.16
CA ASP A 193 -5.45 18.93 -5.58
C ASP A 193 -6.52 20.05 -5.55
N GLU A 194 -6.31 21.06 -6.38
CA GLU A 194 -7.12 22.28 -6.41
C GLU A 194 -7.42 22.73 -7.86
N TYR A 195 -8.64 23.22 -8.09
CA TYR A 195 -9.06 23.76 -9.39
C TYR A 195 -8.69 25.24 -9.48
N VAL A 196 -7.82 25.58 -10.42
CA VAL A 196 -7.45 26.96 -10.75
C VAL A 196 -8.26 27.49 -11.94
N SER A 197 -8.30 28.80 -12.13
CA SER A 197 -8.93 29.39 -13.31
C SER A 197 -8.22 28.96 -14.60
N ASP A 198 -8.94 28.92 -15.73
CA ASP A 198 -8.34 28.58 -17.04
C ASP A 198 -7.18 29.52 -17.46
N ASN A 199 -7.20 30.75 -16.94
CA ASN A 199 -6.20 31.77 -17.19
C ASN A 199 -5.03 31.73 -16.19
N TYR A 200 -5.09 30.87 -15.17
CA TYR A 200 -4.03 30.75 -14.19
C TYR A 200 -2.71 30.36 -14.83
N ARG A 201 -1.64 31.07 -14.48
CA ARG A 201 -0.28 30.74 -14.88
C ARG A 201 0.62 30.91 -13.67
N PHE A 202 1.31 29.84 -13.29
CA PHE A 202 2.30 29.91 -12.24
C PHE A 202 3.58 30.54 -12.76
N ASN A 203 4.01 31.63 -12.14
CA ASN A 203 5.27 32.31 -12.44
C ASN A 203 6.14 32.29 -11.19
N GLY A 204 6.98 31.27 -11.06
CA GLY A 204 7.83 31.06 -9.90
C GLY A 204 8.72 29.84 -10.03
N THR A 205 9.49 29.58 -8.99
CA THR A 205 10.29 28.35 -8.81
C THR A 205 9.69 27.54 -7.68
N LEU A 206 9.85 26.23 -7.74
CA LEU A 206 9.38 25.29 -6.72
C LEU A 206 10.55 24.40 -6.29
N GLY A 207 10.66 24.11 -5.00
CA GLY A 207 11.70 23.23 -4.45
C GLY A 207 12.90 23.98 -3.85
N PRO A 208 13.92 23.24 -3.37
CA PRO A 208 14.13 21.79 -3.52
C PRO A 208 13.13 20.92 -2.73
N VAL A 209 12.55 19.89 -3.39
CA VAL A 209 11.66 18.88 -2.77
C VAL A 209 11.97 17.46 -3.32
N GLN A 210 11.48 16.37 -2.70
CA GLN A 210 11.61 15.02 -3.31
C GLN A 210 10.53 14.83 -4.37
N GLU A 211 9.26 15.01 -4.03
CA GLU A 211 8.14 14.74 -4.93
C GLU A 211 7.20 15.95 -5.03
N VAL A 212 6.78 16.25 -6.26
CA VAL A 212 5.68 17.16 -6.58
C VAL A 212 4.56 16.38 -7.24
N SER A 213 3.36 16.45 -6.69
CA SER A 213 2.18 15.77 -7.23
C SER A 213 1.05 16.76 -7.50
N ILE A 214 0.64 16.86 -8.76
CA ILE A 214 -0.49 17.67 -9.21
C ILE A 214 -1.55 16.69 -9.74
N SER A 215 -2.48 16.30 -8.87
CA SER A 215 -3.42 15.21 -9.16
C SER A 215 -4.65 15.71 -9.94
N GLU A 216 -4.93 15.09 -11.09
CA GLU A 216 -6.12 15.28 -11.94
C GLU A 216 -6.47 16.73 -12.40
N LYS A 217 -5.62 17.72 -12.08
CA LYS A 217 -5.88 19.17 -12.29
C LYS A 217 -4.64 19.93 -12.80
N GLY A 218 -3.76 19.25 -13.55
CA GLY A 218 -2.49 19.77 -14.05
C GLY A 218 -2.53 20.50 -15.40
N TYR A 219 -3.72 20.88 -15.89
CA TYR A 219 -3.91 21.54 -17.20
C TYR A 219 -3.22 22.90 -17.33
N TRP A 220 -2.86 23.54 -16.21
CA TRP A 220 -2.19 24.84 -16.18
C TRP A 220 -0.65 24.75 -16.22
N VAL A 221 -0.08 23.55 -16.05
CA VAL A 221 1.37 23.36 -16.01
C VAL A 221 1.96 23.53 -17.40
N THR A 222 2.96 24.40 -17.52
CA THR A 222 3.67 24.67 -18.78
C THR A 222 5.08 24.04 -18.79
N CYS A 223 5.71 24.00 -19.97
CA CYS A 223 7.12 23.61 -20.11
C CYS A 223 8.04 24.47 -19.23
N ASP A 224 7.81 25.78 -19.17
CA ASP A 224 8.57 26.69 -18.32
C ASP A 224 8.42 26.33 -16.84
N ASN A 225 7.24 25.87 -16.41
CA ASN A 225 7.06 25.38 -15.05
C ASN A 225 7.90 24.13 -14.77
N LEU A 226 7.91 23.15 -15.68
CA LEU A 226 8.73 21.95 -15.55
C LEU A 226 10.23 22.28 -15.40
N MET A 227 10.75 23.23 -16.18
CA MET A 227 12.14 23.65 -16.08
C MET A 227 12.48 24.36 -14.75
N ASN A 228 11.47 24.91 -14.06
CA ASN A 228 11.63 25.66 -12.82
C ASN A 228 11.24 24.86 -11.55
N PHE A 229 10.85 23.59 -11.70
CA PHE A 229 10.60 22.69 -10.58
C PHE A 229 11.87 21.93 -10.21
N ASP A 230 12.40 22.22 -9.01
CA ASP A 230 13.53 21.53 -8.40
C ASP A 230 13.04 20.33 -7.54
N ALA A 231 12.70 19.24 -8.21
CA ALA A 231 12.18 18.01 -7.61
C ALA A 231 12.93 16.77 -8.13
N ILE A 232 12.85 15.66 -7.37
CA ILE A 232 13.36 14.35 -7.81
C ILE A 232 12.31 13.63 -8.64
N GLU A 233 11.06 13.69 -8.20
CA GLU A 233 9.91 13.07 -8.85
C GLU A 233 8.82 14.12 -9.11
N ILE A 234 8.26 14.11 -10.32
CA ILE A 234 7.18 15.01 -10.72
C ILE A 234 6.05 14.20 -11.34
N TYR A 235 4.84 14.37 -10.79
CA TYR A 235 3.60 13.76 -11.28
C TYR A 235 2.60 14.84 -11.68
N ILE A 236 2.12 14.80 -12.91
CA ILE A 236 1.13 15.76 -13.44
C ILE A 236 -0.03 14.98 -14.05
N GLY A 237 -1.20 15.04 -13.40
CA GLY A 237 -2.45 14.51 -13.91
C GLY A 237 -3.20 15.50 -14.80
N ASN A 238 -3.91 15.01 -15.82
CA ASN A 238 -4.80 15.81 -16.67
C ASN A 238 -4.11 17.05 -17.30
N SER A 239 -2.94 16.84 -17.91
CA SER A 239 -2.09 17.88 -18.50
C SER A 239 -2.49 18.24 -19.93
N ARG A 240 -2.29 19.50 -20.31
CA ARG A 240 -2.40 20.03 -21.68
C ARG A 240 -1.06 20.11 -22.41
N LEU A 241 0.03 19.62 -21.81
CA LEU A 241 1.36 19.62 -22.42
C LEU A 241 1.36 18.80 -23.72
N THR A 242 2.03 19.31 -24.73
CA THR A 242 2.20 18.66 -26.02
C THR A 242 3.65 18.24 -26.24
N ILE A 243 3.92 17.50 -27.32
CA ILE A 243 5.29 17.17 -27.73
C ILE A 243 6.14 18.42 -27.98
N SER A 244 5.52 19.49 -28.51
CA SER A 244 6.16 20.78 -28.75
C SER A 244 6.57 21.47 -27.45
N ASP A 245 5.93 21.14 -26.32
CA ASP A 245 6.29 21.61 -24.99
C ASP A 245 7.36 20.71 -24.35
N LEU A 246 7.23 19.38 -24.52
CA LEU A 246 8.16 18.41 -23.94
C LEU A 246 9.53 18.39 -24.62
N ASN A 247 9.62 18.60 -25.93
CA ASN A 247 10.90 18.62 -26.65
C ASN A 247 11.88 19.69 -26.11
N PRO A 248 11.47 20.96 -25.92
CA PRO A 248 12.29 21.97 -25.24
C PRO A 248 12.74 21.55 -23.85
N PHE A 249 11.84 20.94 -23.05
CA PHE A 249 12.17 20.45 -21.72
C PHE A 249 13.23 19.35 -21.75
N LEU A 250 13.09 18.37 -22.65
CA LEU A 250 14.08 17.29 -22.80
C LEU A 250 15.44 17.82 -23.26
N ARG A 251 15.47 18.85 -24.13
CA ARG A 251 16.72 19.53 -24.50
C ARG A 251 17.35 20.24 -23.30
N HIS A 252 16.53 20.94 -22.50
CA HIS A 252 16.97 21.59 -21.26
C HIS A 252 17.58 20.57 -20.29
N TRP A 253 16.90 19.46 -20.03
CA TRP A 253 17.37 18.37 -19.17
C TRP A 253 18.66 17.73 -19.69
N ARG A 254 18.72 17.41 -21.00
CA ARG A 254 19.93 16.86 -21.63
C ARG A 254 21.14 17.79 -21.53
N ALA A 255 20.92 19.10 -21.52
CA ALA A 255 21.96 20.10 -21.33
C ALA A 255 22.42 20.26 -19.86
N GLY A 256 21.88 19.46 -18.93
CA GLY A 256 22.18 19.51 -17.50
C GLY A 256 21.21 20.35 -16.68
N GLY A 257 20.09 20.79 -17.28
CA GLY A 257 18.97 21.41 -16.58
C GLY A 257 18.19 20.41 -15.72
N SER A 258 17.45 20.90 -14.72
CA SER A 258 16.72 20.06 -13.74
C SER A 258 17.55 18.88 -13.18
N PRO A 259 18.76 19.13 -12.62
CA PRO A 259 19.76 18.09 -12.33
C PRO A 259 19.38 17.09 -11.24
N ARG A 260 18.34 17.39 -10.45
CA ARG A 260 17.82 16.48 -9.39
C ARG A 260 16.71 15.55 -9.90
N LEU A 261 16.17 15.80 -11.09
CA LEU A 261 15.02 15.05 -11.62
C LEU A 261 15.44 13.63 -12.03
N GLU A 262 14.84 12.64 -11.37
CA GLU A 262 15.00 11.21 -11.66
C GLU A 262 13.74 10.62 -12.30
N TYR A 263 12.56 11.18 -12.02
CA TYR A 263 11.28 10.68 -12.51
C TYR A 263 10.31 11.79 -12.94
N LEU A 264 9.72 11.67 -14.12
CA LEU A 264 8.66 12.54 -14.62
C LEU A 264 7.53 11.71 -15.23
N GLU A 265 6.32 11.86 -14.68
CA GLU A 265 5.09 11.29 -15.23
C GLU A 265 4.10 12.42 -15.57
N VAL A 266 3.63 12.40 -16.81
CA VAL A 266 2.65 13.37 -17.32
C VAL A 266 1.49 12.59 -17.94
N CYS A 267 0.35 12.60 -17.27
CA CYS A 267 -0.89 12.05 -17.78
C CYS A 267 -1.62 13.14 -18.57
N LEU A 268 -1.79 12.93 -19.88
CA LEU A 268 -2.41 13.89 -20.78
C LEU A 268 -3.94 13.84 -20.71
N GLU A 269 -4.59 14.96 -21.07
CA GLU A 269 -6.03 15.00 -21.31
C GLU A 269 -6.45 13.96 -22.39
N ASN A 270 -7.61 13.32 -22.19
CA ASN A 270 -8.14 12.24 -23.03
C ASN A 270 -8.14 12.60 -24.54
N GLY A 271 -7.54 11.73 -25.36
CA GLY A 271 -7.55 11.86 -26.83
C GLY A 271 -6.26 12.41 -27.45
N THR A 272 -5.25 12.75 -26.65
CA THR A 272 -3.95 13.21 -27.16
C THR A 272 -3.10 12.01 -27.60
N ILE A 273 -2.82 11.90 -28.90
CA ILE A 273 -1.95 10.86 -29.48
C ILE A 273 -0.54 11.45 -29.64
N PHE A 274 0.47 10.78 -29.09
CA PHE A 274 1.88 11.16 -29.25
C PHE A 274 2.36 10.93 -30.70
N GLU A 275 2.82 12.00 -31.36
CA GLU A 275 3.72 11.89 -32.52
C GLU A 275 5.17 11.71 -32.05
N ASN A 276 6.08 11.39 -32.98
CA ASN A 276 7.49 11.14 -32.67
C ASN A 276 8.17 12.37 -32.03
N PHE A 277 9.12 12.14 -31.12
CA PHE A 277 10.04 13.17 -30.63
C PHE A 277 10.92 13.72 -31.77
N ASP A 278 11.49 14.91 -31.58
CA ASP A 278 12.39 15.50 -32.57
C ASP A 278 13.61 14.59 -32.83
N ASP A 279 14.04 14.49 -34.10
CA ASP A 279 15.12 13.58 -34.53
C ASP A 279 16.47 13.84 -33.84
N ASP A 280 16.69 15.03 -33.27
CA ASP A 280 17.91 15.40 -32.53
C ASP A 280 17.94 14.84 -31.10
N LEU A 281 16.79 14.39 -30.58
CA LEU A 281 16.71 13.62 -29.36
C LEU A 281 16.92 12.14 -29.73
N GLU A 282 18.04 11.56 -29.27
CA GLU A 282 18.30 10.12 -29.43
C GLU A 282 17.36 9.30 -28.52
N VAL A 283 16.07 9.35 -28.82
CA VAL A 283 15.03 8.66 -28.04
C VAL A 283 14.99 7.21 -28.47
N VAL A 284 15.67 6.38 -27.69
CA VAL A 284 15.43 4.94 -27.74
C VAL A 284 14.13 4.68 -27.00
N ARG A 285 13.11 4.15 -27.70
CA ARG A 285 11.97 3.55 -27.00
C ARG A 285 12.52 2.41 -26.16
N THR A 286 12.70 2.66 -24.86
CA THR A 286 12.98 1.61 -23.90
C THR A 286 11.65 0.90 -23.68
N ASP A 287 11.68 -0.41 -23.88
CA ASP A 287 10.51 -1.28 -23.86
C ASP A 287 10.01 -1.53 -22.44
N GLU A 288 9.98 -0.52 -21.58
CA GLU A 288 9.67 -0.70 -20.17
C GLU A 288 8.39 0.02 -19.71
N VAL A 289 7.60 -0.81 -19.03
CA VAL A 289 6.50 -0.53 -18.10
C VAL A 289 5.12 -0.21 -18.69
N GLY A 290 5.00 0.45 -19.85
CA GLY A 290 3.68 0.85 -20.38
C GLY A 290 3.21 0.20 -21.70
N THR A 291 4.10 -0.42 -22.49
CA THR A 291 3.78 -0.77 -23.91
C THR A 291 3.53 -2.25 -24.19
N TYR A 292 3.52 -3.12 -23.18
CA TYR A 292 3.17 -4.55 -23.35
C TYR A 292 1.86 -4.75 -24.12
N PRO A 293 0.78 -4.00 -23.81
CA PRO A 293 -0.49 -4.24 -24.45
C PRO A 293 -0.50 -3.80 -25.91
N VAL A 294 0.16 -2.68 -26.21
CA VAL A 294 0.29 -2.14 -27.57
C VAL A 294 0.98 -3.13 -28.50
N ARG A 295 1.92 -3.96 -28.01
CA ARG A 295 2.61 -4.98 -28.83
C ARG A 295 1.71 -6.15 -29.20
N VAL A 296 0.91 -6.63 -28.24
CA VAL A 296 -0.07 -7.68 -28.51
C VAL A 296 -1.10 -7.14 -29.48
N THR A 297 -1.69 -5.98 -29.19
CA THR A 297 -2.66 -5.31 -30.06
C THR A 297 -2.12 -5.08 -31.48
N ALA A 298 -0.91 -4.52 -31.63
CA ALA A 298 -0.30 -4.28 -32.93
C ALA A 298 0.00 -5.57 -33.72
N SER A 299 0.23 -6.69 -33.04
CA SER A 299 0.40 -7.98 -33.71
C SER A 299 -0.85 -8.47 -34.45
N PHE A 300 -2.04 -7.94 -34.10
CA PHE A 300 -3.29 -8.23 -34.81
C PHE A 300 -3.47 -7.42 -36.10
N CYS A 301 -2.70 -6.33 -36.29
CA CYS A 301 -2.83 -5.46 -37.46
C CYS A 301 -2.36 -6.11 -38.77
N SER A 302 -1.40 -7.05 -38.73
CA SER A 302 -0.92 -7.74 -39.94
C SER A 302 -0.14 -9.02 -39.63
N LYS A 303 -0.31 -10.05 -40.48
CA LYS A 303 0.50 -11.28 -40.45
C LYS A 303 2.00 -11.00 -40.57
N ASN A 304 2.40 -9.99 -41.35
CA ASN A 304 3.80 -9.60 -41.53
C ASN A 304 4.37 -8.97 -40.26
N PHE A 305 3.60 -8.09 -39.61
CA PHE A 305 4.01 -7.42 -38.38
C PHE A 305 4.09 -8.39 -37.20
N LYS A 306 3.10 -9.30 -37.07
CA LYS A 306 3.17 -10.43 -36.12
C LYS A 306 4.45 -11.25 -36.28
N ARG A 307 4.80 -11.60 -37.53
CA ARG A 307 6.03 -12.35 -37.82
C ARG A 307 7.29 -11.56 -37.45
N LEU A 308 7.30 -10.25 -37.69
CA LEU A 308 8.39 -9.36 -37.30
C LEU A 308 8.60 -9.37 -35.77
N LEU A 309 7.52 -9.13 -35.01
CA LEU A 309 7.54 -9.15 -33.54
C LEU A 309 8.00 -10.51 -33.00
N ARG A 310 7.42 -11.60 -33.51
CA ARG A 310 7.80 -12.96 -33.11
C ARG A 310 9.29 -13.21 -33.34
N ASN A 311 9.81 -12.89 -34.53
CA ASN A 311 11.23 -13.05 -34.85
C ASN A 311 12.13 -12.18 -33.97
N HIS A 312 11.65 -10.98 -33.59
CA HIS A 312 12.36 -10.08 -32.69
C HIS A 312 12.53 -10.71 -31.30
N TYR A 313 11.45 -11.15 -30.65
CA TYR A 313 11.52 -11.70 -29.29
C TYR A 313 12.10 -13.10 -29.21
N GLN A 314 12.01 -13.90 -30.28
CA GLN A 314 12.75 -15.16 -30.36
C GLN A 314 14.27 -14.97 -30.37
N ARG A 315 14.76 -13.85 -30.91
CA ARG A 315 16.19 -13.51 -30.94
C ARG A 315 16.65 -12.72 -29.71
N ARG A 316 15.72 -12.06 -29.03
CA ARG A 316 15.96 -11.14 -27.90
C ARG A 316 14.99 -11.43 -26.78
N THR A 317 14.91 -12.69 -26.32
CA THR A 317 13.96 -13.06 -25.27
C THR A 317 14.16 -12.12 -24.08
N PRO A 318 13.17 -11.27 -23.75
CA PRO A 318 13.36 -10.27 -22.71
C PRO A 318 13.55 -11.03 -21.40
N LEU A 319 14.77 -10.95 -20.84
CA LEU A 319 15.17 -11.78 -19.69
C LEU A 319 14.31 -11.53 -18.44
N MET A 320 13.55 -10.43 -18.39
CA MET A 320 12.74 -10.01 -17.25
C MET A 320 11.24 -10.25 -17.41
N TRP A 321 10.74 -10.68 -18.58
CA TRP A 321 9.29 -10.75 -18.82
C TRP A 321 8.67 -12.04 -18.31
N GLN A 322 7.54 -11.91 -17.61
CA GLN A 322 6.82 -13.01 -17.01
C GLN A 322 5.34 -12.94 -17.38
N ALA A 323 4.84 -13.97 -18.09
CA ALA A 323 3.41 -14.06 -18.38
C ALA A 323 2.65 -14.54 -17.14
N CYS A 324 1.57 -13.83 -16.81
CA CYS A 324 0.65 -14.20 -15.75
C CYS A 324 -0.75 -14.41 -16.34
N MET A 325 -1.34 -15.58 -16.06
CA MET A 325 -2.71 -15.89 -16.40
C MET A 325 -3.61 -15.60 -15.19
N VAL A 326 -4.71 -14.89 -15.43
CA VAL A 326 -5.78 -14.69 -14.45
C VAL A 326 -7.04 -15.28 -15.06
N ASP A 327 -7.66 -16.25 -14.38
CA ASP A 327 -8.87 -16.91 -14.87
C ASP A 327 -9.85 -17.18 -13.74
N TYR A 328 -10.83 -16.30 -13.60
CA TYR A 328 -11.97 -16.47 -12.70
C TYR A 328 -13.22 -15.85 -13.34
N GLU A 329 -14.39 -16.10 -12.75
CA GLU A 329 -15.71 -15.89 -13.36
C GLU A 329 -15.89 -14.55 -14.09
N ASN A 330 -15.37 -13.46 -13.51
CA ASN A 330 -15.49 -12.10 -14.04
C ASN A 330 -14.22 -11.52 -14.66
N SER A 331 -13.09 -12.26 -14.67
CA SER A 331 -11.84 -11.79 -15.24
C SER A 331 -11.05 -12.96 -15.84
N ARG A 332 -10.88 -12.95 -17.17
CA ARG A 332 -10.08 -13.93 -17.91
C ARG A 332 -9.06 -13.21 -18.77
N GLN A 333 -7.85 -13.09 -18.28
CA GLN A 333 -6.86 -12.17 -18.80
C GLN A 333 -5.46 -12.77 -18.81
N VAL A 334 -4.64 -12.26 -19.72
CA VAL A 334 -3.19 -12.48 -19.70
C VAL A 334 -2.53 -11.15 -19.48
N SER A 335 -1.59 -11.11 -18.54
CA SER A 335 -0.76 -9.95 -18.25
C SER A 335 0.72 -10.30 -18.41
N ILE A 336 1.53 -9.27 -18.67
CA ILE A 336 2.99 -9.38 -18.64
C ILE A 336 3.49 -8.45 -17.54
N ALA A 337 4.37 -9.00 -16.70
CA ALA A 337 5.08 -8.26 -15.67
C ALA A 337 6.59 -8.31 -15.95
N ASN A 338 7.30 -7.23 -15.58
CA ASN A 338 8.74 -7.28 -15.39
C ASN A 338 9.05 -7.92 -14.03
N SER A 339 10.25 -8.48 -13.87
CA SER A 339 10.70 -9.05 -12.60
C SER A 339 10.74 -7.97 -11.50
N GLY A 340 9.75 -8.00 -10.62
CA GLY A 340 9.53 -6.99 -9.57
C GLY A 340 8.04 -6.71 -9.47
N TYR A 341 7.47 -6.86 -8.28
CA TYR A 341 6.03 -7.04 -8.03
C TYR A 341 5.12 -5.84 -8.38
N GLU A 342 5.60 -4.79 -9.05
CA GLU A 342 4.96 -3.49 -8.93
C GLU A 342 4.04 -3.06 -10.08
N LYS A 343 4.16 -3.58 -11.31
CA LYS A 343 3.21 -3.24 -12.40
C LYS A 343 2.94 -4.41 -13.36
N LYS A 344 1.71 -4.94 -13.36
CA LYS A 344 1.19 -5.92 -14.34
C LYS A 344 0.46 -5.15 -15.45
N GLY A 345 0.97 -5.20 -16.68
CA GLY A 345 0.21 -4.71 -17.84
C GLY A 345 -0.71 -5.81 -18.37
N ILE A 346 -2.03 -5.62 -18.34
CA ILE A 346 -2.96 -6.54 -19.01
C ILE A 346 -2.68 -6.42 -20.50
N VAL A 347 -2.29 -7.52 -21.15
CA VAL A 347 -1.95 -7.49 -22.58
C VAL A 347 -3.12 -7.89 -23.46
N SER A 348 -4.01 -8.74 -22.94
CA SER A 348 -5.24 -9.11 -23.61
C SER A 348 -6.21 -9.77 -22.62
N SER A 349 -7.50 -9.70 -22.93
CA SER A 349 -8.60 -10.30 -22.17
C SER A 349 -9.50 -11.16 -23.06
N THR A 350 -10.14 -12.16 -22.48
CA THR A 350 -11.23 -12.91 -23.13
C THR A 350 -12.56 -12.71 -22.43
N VAL A 351 -13.61 -12.59 -23.23
CA VAL A 351 -14.97 -12.33 -22.76
C VAL A 351 -15.94 -13.26 -23.49
N HIS A 352 -17.01 -13.68 -22.81
CA HIS A 352 -18.06 -14.48 -23.47
C HIS A 352 -18.79 -13.64 -24.52
N VAL A 353 -19.11 -14.21 -25.69
CA VAL A 353 -19.79 -13.47 -26.77
C VAL A 353 -21.15 -12.89 -26.37
N SER A 354 -21.82 -13.47 -25.38
CA SER A 354 -23.10 -12.93 -24.86
C SER A 354 -22.96 -11.56 -24.18
N LYS A 355 -21.75 -11.16 -23.79
CA LYS A 355 -21.47 -9.84 -23.20
C LYS A 355 -21.18 -8.77 -24.26
N ILE A 356 -21.19 -9.12 -25.55
CA ILE A 356 -21.04 -8.13 -26.63
C ILE A 356 -22.19 -7.13 -26.55
N ASN A 357 -21.84 -5.85 -26.44
CA ASN A 357 -22.80 -4.76 -26.54
C ASN A 357 -22.46 -3.88 -27.75
N GLU A 358 -23.04 -4.22 -28.91
CA GLU A 358 -22.80 -3.52 -30.19
C GLU A 358 -23.27 -2.06 -30.18
N ALA A 359 -24.04 -1.63 -29.18
CA ALA A 359 -24.48 -0.24 -29.03
C ALA A 359 -23.47 0.67 -28.31
N LEU A 360 -22.52 0.10 -27.56
CA LEU A 360 -21.51 0.85 -26.79
C LEU A 360 -20.08 0.65 -27.32
N ASN A 361 -19.81 -0.48 -28.00
CA ASN A 361 -18.45 -0.92 -28.30
C ASN A 361 -18.22 -1.04 -29.82
N GLU A 362 -17.12 -0.48 -30.33
CA GLU A 362 -16.66 -0.72 -31.70
C GLU A 362 -16.06 -2.13 -31.82
N VAL A 363 -16.90 -3.11 -32.12
CA VAL A 363 -16.47 -4.51 -32.33
C VAL A 363 -16.02 -4.71 -33.78
N VAL A 364 -14.78 -5.16 -33.95
CA VAL A 364 -14.17 -5.45 -35.26
C VAL A 364 -13.86 -6.94 -35.36
N GLU A 365 -14.05 -7.52 -36.54
CA GLU A 365 -13.62 -8.90 -36.81
C GLU A 365 -12.16 -8.94 -37.27
N ILE A 366 -11.28 -9.55 -36.48
CA ILE A 366 -9.86 -9.69 -36.81
C ILE A 366 -9.47 -11.16 -36.75
N ASN A 367 -8.88 -11.67 -37.84
CA ASN A 367 -8.49 -13.07 -37.99
C ASN A 367 -9.64 -14.07 -37.72
N GLY A 368 -10.89 -13.69 -37.99
CA GLY A 368 -12.09 -14.52 -37.77
C GLY A 368 -12.64 -14.49 -36.34
N TYR A 369 -12.13 -13.61 -35.48
CA TYR A 369 -12.61 -13.42 -34.11
C TYR A 369 -13.24 -12.04 -33.97
N LYS A 370 -14.36 -11.95 -33.23
CA LYS A 370 -14.90 -10.67 -32.78
C LYS A 370 -13.97 -10.10 -31.71
N THR A 371 -13.54 -8.86 -31.91
CA THR A 371 -12.55 -8.18 -31.06
C THR A 371 -12.99 -6.76 -30.73
N GLU A 372 -12.58 -6.27 -29.57
CA GLU A 372 -12.80 -4.91 -29.13
C GLU A 372 -11.50 -4.34 -28.57
N PHE A 373 -11.22 -3.08 -28.90
CA PHE A 373 -10.06 -2.36 -28.41
C PHE A 373 -10.47 -1.51 -27.21
N TRP A 374 -10.05 -1.90 -26.02
CA TRP A 374 -10.05 -0.99 -24.87
C TRP A 374 -8.77 -0.17 -24.88
N SER A 375 -8.82 1.05 -24.30
CA SER A 375 -7.77 2.08 -24.33
C SER A 375 -6.35 1.55 -24.07
N GLU A 376 -6.24 0.41 -23.38
CA GLU A 376 -4.96 -0.21 -23.04
C GLU A 376 -4.83 -1.68 -23.41
N PHE A 377 -5.78 -2.43 -24.01
CA PHE A 377 -5.56 -3.83 -24.40
C PHE A 377 -6.66 -4.40 -25.30
N LEU A 378 -6.36 -5.54 -25.93
CA LEU A 378 -7.28 -6.25 -26.82
C LEU A 378 -8.23 -7.18 -26.05
N ILE A 379 -9.53 -7.03 -26.25
CA ILE A 379 -10.57 -7.96 -25.81
C ILE A 379 -10.96 -8.87 -26.97
N ILE A 380 -10.97 -10.18 -26.74
CA ILE A 380 -11.37 -11.18 -27.74
C ILE A 380 -12.57 -11.97 -27.22
N TYR A 381 -13.60 -12.09 -28.06
CA TYR A 381 -14.83 -12.76 -27.69
C TYR A 381 -14.83 -14.24 -28.09
N PHE A 382 -15.20 -15.11 -27.16
CA PHE A 382 -15.32 -16.56 -27.35
C PHE A 382 -16.65 -17.10 -26.81
N GLU A 383 -17.21 -18.11 -27.46
CA GLU A 383 -18.34 -18.89 -26.91
C GLU A 383 -17.85 -19.83 -25.80
N ASP A 384 -16.80 -20.61 -26.08
CA ASP A 384 -16.12 -21.41 -25.08
C ASP A 384 -15.04 -20.58 -24.39
N GLN A 385 -15.30 -20.17 -23.15
CA GLN A 385 -14.37 -19.34 -22.37
C GLN A 385 -13.07 -20.07 -22.04
N VAL A 386 -13.11 -21.39 -21.79
CA VAL A 386 -11.90 -22.17 -21.50
C VAL A 386 -11.02 -22.23 -22.74
N LEU A 387 -11.62 -22.43 -23.92
CA LEU A 387 -10.90 -22.36 -25.18
C LEU A 387 -10.30 -20.96 -25.40
N GLY A 388 -11.05 -19.91 -25.10
CA GLY A 388 -10.59 -18.52 -25.16
C GLY A 388 -9.35 -18.28 -24.29
N SER A 389 -9.40 -18.67 -23.02
CA SER A 389 -8.28 -18.56 -22.07
C SER A 389 -7.03 -19.33 -22.51
N LYS A 390 -7.19 -20.53 -23.08
CA LYS A 390 -6.06 -21.28 -23.64
C LYS A 390 -5.46 -20.57 -24.84
N TRP A 391 -6.32 -20.09 -25.75
CA TRP A 391 -5.91 -19.42 -26.98
C TRP A 391 -5.10 -18.16 -26.71
N ILE A 392 -5.56 -17.30 -25.80
CA ILE A 392 -4.89 -16.03 -25.49
C ILE A 392 -3.53 -16.26 -24.82
N VAL A 393 -3.42 -17.24 -23.93
CA VAL A 393 -2.15 -17.63 -23.31
C VAL A 393 -1.19 -18.16 -24.36
N ASP A 394 -1.64 -19.08 -25.22
CA ASP A 394 -0.81 -19.62 -26.30
C ASP A 394 -0.37 -18.53 -27.29
N TYR A 395 -1.26 -17.59 -27.61
CA TYR A 395 -0.94 -16.46 -28.48
C TYR A 395 0.18 -15.59 -27.89
N VAL A 396 0.01 -15.13 -26.64
CA VAL A 396 0.93 -14.20 -25.96
C VAL A 396 2.28 -14.87 -25.72
N THR A 397 2.28 -16.08 -25.15
CA THR A 397 3.52 -16.82 -24.86
C THR A 397 4.29 -17.18 -26.13
N THR A 398 3.60 -17.52 -27.22
CA THR A 398 4.25 -17.75 -28.53
C THR A 398 4.81 -16.48 -29.15
N LEU A 399 4.11 -15.33 -28.99
CA LEU A 399 4.54 -14.05 -29.53
C LEU A 399 5.84 -13.58 -28.88
N PHE A 400 5.95 -13.71 -27.56
CA PHE A 400 7.09 -13.23 -26.78
C PHE A 400 8.15 -14.30 -26.46
N ASN A 401 7.88 -15.57 -26.79
CA ASN A 401 8.75 -16.70 -26.48
C ASN A 401 9.03 -16.83 -24.96
N ILE A 402 7.96 -16.78 -24.15
CA ILE A 402 8.01 -16.85 -22.69
C ILE A 402 7.05 -17.92 -22.16
N ASP A 403 7.35 -18.48 -20.99
CA ASP A 403 6.46 -19.40 -20.27
C ASP A 403 5.50 -18.65 -19.33
N VAL A 404 4.43 -19.32 -18.89
CA VAL A 404 3.57 -18.81 -17.83
C VAL A 404 4.29 -18.95 -16.49
N ARG A 405 4.48 -17.84 -15.78
CA ARG A 405 5.15 -17.78 -14.47
C ARG A 405 4.14 -17.65 -13.33
N GLY A 406 3.04 -16.92 -13.57
CA GLY A 406 2.00 -16.68 -12.58
C GLY A 406 0.64 -17.23 -13.02
N LEU A 407 -0.10 -17.83 -12.09
CA LEU A 407 -1.49 -18.25 -12.29
C LEU A 407 -2.35 -17.78 -11.11
N ALA A 408 -3.42 -17.04 -11.37
CA ALA A 408 -4.44 -16.72 -10.39
C ALA A 408 -5.80 -17.24 -10.89
N ILE A 409 -6.48 -18.05 -10.08
CA ILE A 409 -7.74 -18.68 -10.47
C ILE A 409 -8.78 -18.61 -9.35
N ASP A 410 -10.05 -18.81 -9.70
CA ASP A 410 -11.08 -19.23 -8.76
C ASP A 410 -11.36 -20.74 -8.88
N ARG A 411 -12.39 -21.20 -8.16
CA ARG A 411 -12.81 -22.61 -8.13
C ARG A 411 -13.32 -23.12 -9.49
N CYS A 412 -13.86 -22.24 -10.34
CA CYS A 412 -14.38 -22.60 -11.67
C CYS A 412 -13.25 -22.87 -12.66
N SER A 413 -12.02 -22.45 -12.35
CA SER A 413 -10.87 -22.49 -13.26
C SER A 413 -9.74 -23.40 -12.81
N THR A 414 -10.04 -24.39 -11.96
CA THR A 414 -9.07 -25.44 -11.55
C THR A 414 -8.51 -26.24 -12.72
N TRP A 415 -9.22 -26.32 -13.85
CA TRP A 415 -8.74 -26.91 -15.11
C TRP A 415 -7.41 -26.31 -15.59
N ALA A 416 -7.14 -25.04 -15.27
CA ALA A 416 -5.94 -24.33 -15.72
C ALA A 416 -4.66 -24.93 -15.12
N ILE A 417 -4.75 -25.54 -13.93
CA ILE A 417 -3.64 -26.22 -13.25
C ILE A 417 -3.15 -27.39 -14.11
N ASP A 418 -4.05 -28.31 -14.45
CA ASP A 418 -3.73 -29.47 -15.29
C ASP A 418 -3.24 -29.07 -16.67
N TRP A 419 -3.85 -28.03 -17.24
CA TRP A 419 -3.47 -27.57 -18.57
C TRP A 419 -2.06 -26.96 -18.57
N ILE A 420 -1.74 -26.05 -17.64
CA ILE A 420 -0.40 -25.45 -17.55
C ILE A 420 0.65 -26.51 -17.22
N ASN A 421 0.37 -27.42 -16.27
CA ASN A 421 1.29 -28.50 -15.90
C ASN A 421 1.62 -29.45 -17.07
N LYS A 422 0.70 -29.63 -18.03
CA LYS A 422 0.95 -30.41 -19.25
C LYS A 422 1.65 -29.59 -20.33
N ARG A 423 1.42 -28.28 -20.35
CA ARG A 423 1.87 -27.36 -21.39
C ARG A 423 3.35 -27.01 -21.28
N GLN A 424 3.87 -26.86 -20.07
CA GLN A 424 5.24 -26.43 -19.80
C GLN A 424 5.90 -27.30 -18.74
N GLU A 425 7.21 -27.54 -18.90
CA GLU A 425 7.99 -28.35 -17.95
C GLU A 425 8.31 -27.59 -16.66
N LYS A 426 8.53 -26.28 -16.76
CA LYS A 426 8.84 -25.44 -15.60
C LYS A 426 7.58 -25.20 -14.76
N PRO A 427 7.64 -25.45 -13.45
CA PRO A 427 6.52 -25.13 -12.56
C PRO A 427 6.29 -23.61 -12.53
N LEU A 428 5.11 -23.23 -12.05
CA LEU A 428 4.81 -21.82 -11.83
C LEU A 428 5.75 -21.25 -10.77
N SER A 429 6.06 -19.96 -10.88
CA SER A 429 6.70 -19.21 -9.79
C SER A 429 5.65 -18.73 -8.79
N HIS A 430 4.46 -18.34 -9.26
CA HIS A 430 3.40 -17.78 -8.42
C HIS A 430 2.07 -18.44 -8.73
N PHE A 431 1.35 -18.85 -7.68
CA PHE A 431 0.01 -19.40 -7.78
C PHE A 431 -0.89 -18.75 -6.73
N GLY A 432 -2.11 -18.36 -7.14
CA GLY A 432 -3.15 -17.83 -6.26
C GLY A 432 -4.50 -18.49 -6.52
N LEU A 433 -5.14 -19.02 -5.47
CA LEU A 433 -6.57 -19.35 -5.47
C LEU A 433 -7.33 -18.22 -4.78
N LEU A 434 -8.26 -17.59 -5.51
CA LEU A 434 -9.05 -16.44 -5.06
C LEU A 434 -10.50 -16.84 -4.85
N LYS A 435 -11.14 -16.23 -3.84
CA LYS A 435 -12.55 -16.42 -3.56
C LYS A 435 -13.41 -15.97 -4.76
N PRO A 436 -14.32 -16.81 -5.27
CA PRO A 436 -15.22 -16.43 -6.35
C PRO A 436 -16.20 -15.34 -5.90
N THR A 437 -16.70 -14.57 -6.86
CA THR A 437 -17.74 -13.55 -6.62
C THR A 437 -19.10 -14.14 -6.28
N ASN A 438 -19.34 -15.40 -6.68
CA ASN A 438 -20.59 -16.12 -6.44
C ASN A 438 -20.38 -17.24 -5.41
N ASP A 439 -21.39 -17.48 -4.57
CA ASP A 439 -21.32 -18.45 -3.48
C ASP A 439 -21.56 -19.88 -4.00
N VAL A 440 -20.49 -20.51 -4.50
CA VAL A 440 -20.53 -21.87 -5.04
C VAL A 440 -20.31 -22.89 -3.91
N SER A 441 -20.95 -24.05 -3.97
CA SER A 441 -21.02 -25.03 -2.86
C SER A 441 -19.85 -26.02 -2.73
N ASN A 442 -18.76 -25.89 -3.49
CA ASN A 442 -17.67 -26.89 -3.58
C ASN A 442 -16.28 -26.37 -3.17
N ALA A 443 -16.22 -25.49 -2.17
CA ALA A 443 -14.96 -24.89 -1.69
C ALA A 443 -13.94 -25.95 -1.25
N ASP A 444 -14.40 -26.93 -0.45
CA ASP A 444 -13.55 -27.96 0.15
C ASP A 444 -12.84 -28.82 -0.89
N GLU A 445 -13.59 -29.32 -1.89
CA GLU A 445 -13.02 -30.14 -2.96
C GLU A 445 -12.05 -29.34 -3.83
N SER A 446 -12.38 -28.07 -4.09
CA SER A 446 -11.55 -27.19 -4.93
C SER A 446 -10.23 -26.87 -4.23
N VAL A 447 -10.27 -26.51 -2.94
CA VAL A 447 -9.07 -26.21 -2.14
C VAL A 447 -8.22 -27.47 -1.97
N ASP A 448 -8.83 -28.63 -1.69
CA ASP A 448 -8.11 -29.91 -1.59
C ASP A 448 -7.39 -30.28 -2.90
N TYR A 449 -8.08 -30.12 -4.03
CA TYR A 449 -7.47 -30.36 -5.33
C TYR A 449 -6.31 -29.38 -5.60
N VAL A 450 -6.49 -28.10 -5.32
CA VAL A 450 -5.45 -27.07 -5.50
C VAL A 450 -4.22 -27.38 -4.65
N LEU A 451 -4.41 -27.67 -3.35
CA LEU A 451 -3.33 -28.00 -2.44
C LEU A 451 -2.53 -29.25 -2.87
N LYS A 452 -3.18 -30.20 -3.56
CA LYS A 452 -2.53 -31.43 -4.07
C LYS A 452 -1.82 -31.26 -5.42
N ASN A 453 -2.30 -30.34 -6.27
CA ASN A 453 -1.91 -30.31 -7.68
C ASN A 453 -1.21 -29.00 -8.12
N ALA A 454 -1.41 -27.89 -7.40
CA ALA A 454 -0.73 -26.63 -7.70
C ALA A 454 0.76 -26.75 -7.36
N ARG A 455 1.61 -26.42 -8.33
CA ARG A 455 3.07 -26.44 -8.17
C ARG A 455 3.61 -25.05 -8.35
N SER A 456 4.12 -24.47 -7.27
CA SER A 456 4.68 -23.12 -7.25
C SER A 456 5.99 -23.07 -6.47
N SER A 457 7.01 -22.41 -7.01
CA SER A 457 8.31 -22.30 -6.35
C SER A 457 8.44 -21.07 -5.44
N GLU A 458 7.91 -19.91 -5.85
CA GLU A 458 8.05 -18.66 -5.09
C GLU A 458 6.85 -18.43 -4.16
N LEU A 459 5.62 -18.42 -4.67
CA LEU A 459 4.43 -18.08 -3.88
C LEU A 459 3.26 -19.03 -4.13
N LEU A 460 2.70 -19.57 -3.05
CA LEU A 460 1.42 -20.29 -3.05
C LEU A 460 0.43 -19.57 -2.13
N GLY A 461 -0.51 -18.85 -2.74
CA GLY A 461 -1.55 -18.09 -2.03
C GLY A 461 -2.93 -18.76 -2.13
N ILE A 462 -3.63 -18.86 -1.01
CA ILE A 462 -5.01 -19.37 -0.94
C ILE A 462 -5.86 -18.39 -0.13
N ASP A 463 -6.77 -17.73 -0.82
CA ASP A 463 -7.80 -16.87 -0.26
C ASP A 463 -9.18 -17.49 -0.49
N GLU A 464 -9.51 -18.54 0.27
CA GLU A 464 -10.78 -19.25 0.08
C GLU A 464 -11.38 -19.74 1.40
N TYR A 465 -12.71 -19.70 1.50
CA TYR A 465 -13.43 -20.11 2.69
C TYR A 465 -13.93 -21.55 2.56
N VAL A 466 -13.20 -22.50 3.17
CA VAL A 466 -13.61 -23.90 3.31
C VAL A 466 -14.54 -24.11 4.51
N SER A 467 -15.26 -25.22 4.53
CA SER A 467 -16.12 -25.62 5.64
C SER A 467 -15.34 -25.76 6.95
N ASP A 468 -16.02 -25.60 8.08
CA ASP A 468 -15.38 -25.73 9.40
C ASP A 468 -14.80 -27.12 9.69
N ASN A 469 -15.30 -28.14 8.98
CA ASN A 469 -14.86 -29.53 9.11
C ASN A 469 -13.72 -29.90 8.15
N TYR A 470 -13.39 -29.02 7.20
CA TYR A 470 -12.32 -29.27 6.25
C TYR A 470 -10.98 -29.40 6.96
N ARG A 471 -10.19 -30.42 6.59
CA ARG A 471 -8.83 -30.62 7.08
C ARG A 471 -7.96 -31.12 5.95
N PHE A 472 -6.73 -30.64 5.89
CA PHE A 472 -5.75 -31.07 4.90
C PHE A 472 -4.60 -31.82 5.57
N ASN A 473 -4.40 -33.06 5.12
CA ASN A 473 -3.38 -33.98 5.65
C ASN A 473 -2.26 -34.28 4.63
N GLY A 474 -2.20 -33.52 3.53
CA GLY A 474 -1.14 -33.66 2.53
C GLY A 474 0.12 -32.88 2.91
N LYS A 475 1.16 -33.03 2.08
CA LYS A 475 2.40 -32.24 2.17
C LYS A 475 2.29 -31.02 1.26
N LEU A 476 2.78 -29.87 1.72
CA LEU A 476 2.89 -28.65 0.91
C LEU A 476 4.34 -28.23 0.78
N GLY A 477 4.71 -27.79 -0.41
CA GLY A 477 6.07 -27.36 -0.74
C GLY A 477 6.94 -28.45 -1.37
N PRO A 478 8.20 -28.13 -1.66
CA PRO A 478 8.92 -26.93 -1.26
C PRO A 478 8.41 -25.66 -1.95
N VAL A 479 8.11 -24.61 -1.18
CA VAL A 479 7.81 -23.26 -1.68
C VAL A 479 8.66 -22.24 -0.91
N LYS A 480 8.90 -21.06 -1.46
CA LYS A 480 9.48 -19.95 -0.68
C LYS A 480 8.42 -19.39 0.25
N GLU A 481 7.24 -19.09 -0.26
CA GLU A 481 6.21 -18.35 0.44
C GLU A 481 4.84 -19.02 0.37
N LEU A 482 4.23 -19.25 1.54
CA LEU A 482 2.91 -19.87 1.68
C LEU A 482 1.96 -18.91 2.39
N CYS A 483 0.90 -18.47 1.70
CA CYS A 483 -0.08 -17.52 2.22
C CYS A 483 -1.46 -18.19 2.31
N LEU A 484 -1.97 -18.37 3.52
CA LEU A 484 -3.28 -18.97 3.80
C LEU A 484 -4.16 -17.92 4.50
N TRP A 485 -4.91 -17.12 3.75
CA TRP A 485 -5.68 -15.99 4.32
C TRP A 485 -6.81 -16.45 5.25
N HIS A 486 -7.38 -17.61 4.95
CA HIS A 486 -8.47 -18.27 5.67
C HIS A 486 -8.02 -19.65 6.15
N GLY A 487 -7.06 -19.65 7.08
CA GLY A 487 -6.36 -20.83 7.59
C GLY A 487 -7.00 -21.46 8.83
N HIS A 488 -8.31 -21.31 9.07
CA HIS A 488 -9.00 -21.89 10.23
C HIS A 488 -8.95 -23.43 10.27
N TRP A 489 -8.69 -24.05 9.12
CA TRP A 489 -8.54 -25.50 8.95
C TRP A 489 -7.11 -26.00 9.22
N VAL A 490 -6.12 -25.11 9.35
CA VAL A 490 -4.72 -25.50 9.59
C VAL A 490 -4.59 -26.06 11.00
N THR A 491 -4.12 -27.30 11.10
CA THR A 491 -3.82 -27.96 12.38
C THR A 491 -2.33 -27.85 12.71
N CYS A 492 -1.97 -28.12 13.96
CA CYS A 492 -0.57 -28.21 14.37
C CYS A 492 0.21 -29.22 13.51
N ASP A 493 -0.38 -30.39 13.27
CA ASP A 493 0.21 -31.43 12.41
C ASP A 493 0.38 -30.96 10.96
N SER A 494 -0.62 -30.27 10.39
CA SER A 494 -0.51 -29.69 9.06
C SER A 494 0.66 -28.69 8.99
N LEU A 495 0.76 -27.79 9.98
CA LEU A 495 1.81 -26.78 10.05
C LEU A 495 3.22 -27.40 10.13
N MET A 496 3.40 -28.47 10.91
CA MET A 496 4.68 -29.20 10.99
C MET A 496 5.07 -29.89 9.68
N ASN A 497 4.09 -30.17 8.80
CA ASN A 497 4.31 -30.83 7.51
C ASN A 497 4.53 -29.86 6.34
N PHE A 498 4.40 -28.55 6.54
CA PHE A 498 4.63 -27.56 5.50
C PHE A 498 6.13 -27.32 5.27
N ASP A 499 6.56 -27.39 4.01
CA ASP A 499 7.91 -27.11 3.57
C ASP A 499 7.97 -25.73 2.87
N ALA A 500 8.09 -24.67 3.69
CA ALA A 500 8.14 -23.29 3.24
C ALA A 500 9.23 -22.49 3.95
N ILE A 501 9.70 -21.40 3.33
CA ILE A 501 10.61 -20.44 3.96
C ILE A 501 9.80 -19.43 4.79
N GLU A 502 8.67 -18.99 4.26
CA GLU A 502 7.78 -18.04 4.90
C GLU A 502 6.36 -18.59 4.90
N ILE A 503 5.71 -18.56 6.06
CA ILE A 503 4.34 -19.06 6.25
C ILE A 503 3.50 -17.95 6.89
N TYR A 504 2.39 -17.62 6.23
CA TYR A 504 1.40 -16.65 6.71
C TYR A 504 0.04 -17.35 6.83
N ILE A 505 -0.52 -17.37 8.03
CA ILE A 505 -1.82 -18.00 8.33
C ILE A 505 -2.76 -16.96 8.90
N GLY A 506 -3.76 -16.56 8.14
CA GLY A 506 -4.87 -15.72 8.58
C GLY A 506 -6.02 -16.52 9.17
N ARG A 507 -6.81 -15.89 10.05
CA ARG A 507 -8.01 -16.48 10.69
C ARG A 507 -7.77 -17.87 11.27
N SER A 508 -6.62 -18.06 11.89
CA SER A 508 -6.22 -19.33 12.49
C SER A 508 -7.05 -19.66 13.74
N ARG A 509 -7.32 -20.96 13.93
CA ARG A 509 -7.90 -21.53 15.15
C ARG A 509 -6.88 -22.29 16.00
N LEU A 510 -5.59 -22.22 15.64
CA LEU A 510 -4.51 -22.78 16.45
C LEU A 510 -4.52 -22.16 17.84
N ALA A 511 -4.45 -23.00 18.87
CA ALA A 511 -4.29 -22.58 20.25
C ALA A 511 -2.81 -22.32 20.57
N VAL A 512 -2.55 -21.62 21.69
CA VAL A 512 -1.18 -21.43 22.19
C VAL A 512 -0.48 -22.76 22.45
N SER A 513 -1.22 -23.80 22.88
CA SER A 513 -0.69 -25.17 23.05
C SER A 513 -0.25 -25.81 21.73
N ASP A 514 -0.92 -25.51 20.62
CA ASP A 514 -0.52 -25.97 19.29
C ASP A 514 0.78 -25.28 18.86
N LEU A 515 0.91 -23.99 19.14
CA LEU A 515 2.13 -23.23 18.89
C LEU A 515 3.29 -23.73 19.75
N ASN A 516 3.06 -24.07 21.02
CA ASN A 516 4.07 -24.70 21.88
C ASN A 516 4.52 -26.04 21.32
N SER A 517 3.58 -26.86 20.83
CA SER A 517 3.89 -28.14 20.18
C SER A 517 4.70 -27.94 18.90
N PHE A 518 4.35 -26.95 18.08
CA PHE A 518 5.12 -26.57 16.91
C PHE A 518 6.54 -26.10 17.28
N LEU A 519 6.70 -25.30 18.33
CA LEU A 519 8.01 -24.86 18.82
C LEU A 519 8.87 -26.05 19.29
N ARG A 520 8.30 -27.07 19.93
CA ARG A 520 9.03 -28.32 20.25
C ARG A 520 9.50 -29.02 18.98
N HIS A 521 8.63 -29.14 17.99
CA HIS A 521 8.98 -29.73 16.69
C HIS A 521 10.12 -28.96 16.02
N TRP A 522 10.03 -27.63 15.97
CA TRP A 522 11.08 -26.78 15.41
C TRP A 522 12.40 -26.92 16.20
N ARG A 523 12.36 -26.90 17.55
CA ARG A 523 13.56 -27.11 18.39
C ARG A 523 14.24 -28.45 18.13
N ALA A 524 13.48 -29.49 17.81
CA ALA A 524 13.98 -30.82 17.46
C ALA A 524 14.59 -30.91 16.04
N GLY A 525 14.65 -29.80 15.28
CA GLY A 525 15.15 -29.77 13.90
C GLY A 525 14.06 -29.83 12.82
N GLY A 526 12.79 -29.79 13.22
CA GLY A 526 11.64 -29.71 12.32
C GLY A 526 11.57 -28.38 11.55
N SER A 527 10.83 -28.38 10.44
CA SER A 527 10.69 -27.23 9.52
C SER A 527 12.02 -26.53 9.17
N PRO A 528 13.01 -27.24 8.61
CA PRO A 528 14.39 -26.76 8.52
C PRO A 528 14.59 -25.56 7.59
N ARG A 529 13.68 -25.33 6.63
CA ARG A 529 13.71 -24.20 5.69
C ARG A 529 12.99 -22.96 6.21
N LEU A 530 12.25 -23.06 7.32
CA LEU A 530 11.42 -21.97 7.83
C LEU A 530 12.30 -20.83 8.37
N HIS A 531 12.09 -19.64 7.84
CA HIS A 531 12.70 -18.40 8.32
C HIS A 531 11.69 -17.50 9.02
N TYR A 532 10.43 -17.51 8.58
CA TYR A 532 9.38 -16.65 9.09
C TYR A 532 8.03 -17.37 9.19
N LEU A 533 7.36 -17.24 10.34
CA LEU A 533 6.00 -17.71 10.55
C LEU A 533 5.17 -16.60 11.20
N GLU A 534 4.06 -16.25 10.56
CA GLU A 534 3.02 -15.38 11.10
C GLU A 534 1.69 -16.11 11.18
N VAL A 535 1.07 -16.07 12.36
CA VAL A 535 -0.27 -16.61 12.59
C VAL A 535 -1.15 -15.49 13.14
N ARG A 536 -2.21 -15.14 12.42
CA ARG A 536 -3.27 -14.23 12.88
C ARG A 536 -4.46 -15.06 13.33
N PHE A 537 -4.83 -14.92 14.59
CA PHE A 537 -5.94 -15.67 15.16
C PHE A 537 -7.29 -15.13 14.68
N GLU A 538 -8.26 -16.02 14.44
CA GLU A 538 -9.64 -15.64 14.13
C GLU A 538 -10.29 -14.92 15.31
N ASN A 539 -10.07 -15.46 16.52
CA ASN A 539 -10.56 -14.90 17.78
C ASN A 539 -9.38 -14.47 18.64
N LYS A 540 -9.62 -13.58 19.61
CA LYS A 540 -8.56 -13.17 20.53
C LYS A 540 -8.01 -14.39 21.29
N ALA A 541 -6.72 -14.68 21.13
CA ALA A 541 -6.05 -15.72 21.89
C ALA A 541 -5.83 -15.28 23.34
N VAL A 542 -6.06 -16.20 24.27
CA VAL A 542 -5.63 -16.02 25.67
C VAL A 542 -4.19 -16.51 25.74
N PHE A 543 -3.24 -15.57 25.72
CA PHE A 543 -1.83 -15.87 25.91
C PHE A 543 -1.45 -15.66 27.38
N GLU A 544 -1.13 -16.75 28.07
CA GLU A 544 -0.65 -16.71 29.45
C GLU A 544 0.88 -16.72 29.48
N ASN A 545 1.51 -17.80 29.01
CA ASN A 545 2.95 -17.95 28.83
C ASN A 545 3.26 -19.12 27.87
N PHE A 546 4.51 -19.22 27.43
CA PHE A 546 5.04 -20.42 26.79
C PHE A 546 5.33 -21.52 27.82
N ASP A 547 5.30 -22.78 27.39
CA ASP A 547 5.61 -23.91 28.26
C ASP A 547 7.07 -23.85 28.76
N GLU A 548 7.29 -24.19 30.03
CA GLU A 548 8.61 -24.08 30.69
C GLU A 548 9.69 -24.94 30.02
N ASP A 549 9.31 -26.09 29.45
CA ASP A 549 10.21 -27.01 28.76
C ASP A 549 10.74 -26.48 27.42
N LEU A 550 10.18 -25.39 26.90
CA LEU A 550 10.68 -24.72 25.70
C LEU A 550 11.94 -23.88 25.97
N GLU A 551 12.30 -23.67 27.25
CA GLU A 551 13.47 -22.89 27.68
C GLU A 551 13.49 -21.49 27.05
N ILE A 552 12.31 -20.91 26.87
CA ILE A 552 12.12 -19.62 26.19
C ILE A 552 12.50 -18.48 27.14
N VAL A 553 13.42 -17.62 26.70
CA VAL A 553 13.96 -16.54 27.52
C VAL A 553 13.48 -15.20 26.99
N ARG A 554 12.86 -14.39 27.86
CA ARG A 554 12.46 -13.02 27.50
C ARG A 554 13.70 -12.18 27.14
N THR A 555 13.64 -11.46 26.03
CA THR A 555 14.77 -10.66 25.53
C THR A 555 14.36 -9.23 25.19
N ASN A 556 15.33 -8.32 25.20
CA ASN A 556 15.18 -6.94 24.73
C ASN A 556 15.59 -6.77 23.25
N GLU A 557 15.97 -7.87 22.59
CA GLU A 557 16.24 -7.88 21.16
C GLU A 557 14.98 -7.46 20.37
N VAL A 558 15.22 -6.78 19.25
CA VAL A 558 14.19 -6.39 18.29
C VAL A 558 14.31 -7.33 17.10
N GLY A 559 13.29 -8.14 16.87
CA GLY A 559 13.24 -9.00 15.69
C GLY A 559 12.73 -8.21 14.51
N THR A 560 13.47 -8.22 13.40
CA THR A 560 13.01 -7.68 12.13
C THR A 560 13.03 -8.75 11.05
N TYR A 561 12.03 -8.71 10.17
CA TYR A 561 11.99 -9.61 9.02
C TYR A 561 11.48 -8.85 7.78
N PRO A 562 12.21 -8.88 6.65
CA PRO A 562 11.74 -8.31 5.39
C PRO A 562 10.69 -9.26 4.79
N VAL A 563 9.43 -8.87 4.90
CA VAL A 563 8.33 -9.59 4.25
C VAL A 563 8.25 -9.22 2.77
N SER A 564 7.71 -10.13 1.96
CA SER A 564 7.50 -9.97 0.51
C SER A 564 6.46 -8.89 0.16
N TYR A 565 5.58 -8.54 1.10
CA TYR A 565 4.56 -7.50 0.94
C TYR A 565 4.38 -6.67 2.21
N GLY A 566 4.28 -5.35 2.03
CA GLY A 566 4.15 -4.39 3.12
C GLY A 566 5.50 -3.95 3.70
N GLU A 567 5.46 -3.30 4.85
CA GLU A 567 6.66 -2.86 5.55
C GLU A 567 7.38 -3.99 6.28
N LEU A 568 8.65 -3.72 6.59
CA LEU A 568 9.47 -4.52 7.51
C LEU A 568 8.69 -4.86 8.78
N VAL A 569 8.51 -6.15 9.06
CA VAL A 569 7.90 -6.60 10.32
C VAL A 569 8.87 -6.34 11.45
N VAL A 570 8.39 -5.69 12.52
CA VAL A 570 9.18 -5.39 13.71
C VAL A 570 8.48 -5.94 14.95
N ILE A 571 9.06 -6.98 15.57
CA ILE A 571 8.61 -7.50 16.85
C ILE A 571 9.50 -6.98 17.99
N ARG A 572 8.87 -6.52 19.07
CA ARG A 572 9.55 -5.94 20.25
C ARG A 572 9.11 -6.68 21.51
N SER A 573 9.94 -6.65 22.55
CA SER A 573 9.68 -7.38 23.81
C SER A 573 9.46 -8.88 23.59
N CYS A 574 10.18 -9.44 22.60
CA CYS A 574 10.04 -10.82 22.18
C CYS A 574 10.75 -11.78 23.14
N TYR A 575 10.60 -13.07 22.86
CA TYR A 575 11.31 -14.13 23.54
C TYR A 575 12.29 -14.80 22.58
N SER A 576 13.43 -15.24 23.10
CA SER A 576 14.40 -16.03 22.34
C SER A 576 14.20 -17.51 22.64
N VAL A 577 14.17 -18.31 21.58
CA VAL A 577 14.16 -19.78 21.63
C VAL A 577 15.35 -20.30 20.84
N GLN A 578 15.97 -21.38 21.30
CA GLN A 578 17.11 -22.01 20.63
C GLN A 578 16.80 -23.45 20.23
N ARG A 579 17.15 -23.77 18.99
CA ARG A 579 17.09 -25.11 18.39
C ARG A 579 18.31 -25.92 18.80
N LEU A 580 18.20 -27.25 18.78
CA LEU A 580 19.28 -28.16 19.22
C LEU A 580 20.58 -28.04 18.40
N ASP A 581 20.50 -27.56 17.16
CA ASP A 581 21.65 -27.28 16.30
C ASP A 581 22.27 -25.89 16.52
N GLY A 582 21.78 -25.14 17.51
CA GLY A 582 22.28 -23.83 17.90
C GLY A 582 21.57 -22.66 17.23
N ILE A 583 20.74 -22.88 16.21
CA ILE A 583 19.99 -21.81 15.54
C ILE A 583 18.99 -21.17 16.52
N ARG A 584 18.96 -19.84 16.54
CA ARG A 584 18.07 -19.07 17.41
C ARG A 584 16.88 -18.54 16.62
N ALA A 585 15.75 -18.38 17.29
CA ALA A 585 14.61 -17.65 16.77
C ALA A 585 14.07 -16.66 17.81
N LEU A 586 13.45 -15.60 17.31
CA LEU A 586 12.71 -14.63 18.10
C LEU A 586 11.23 -14.90 17.94
N VAL A 587 10.53 -15.01 19.06
CA VAL A 587 9.12 -15.38 19.12
C VAL A 587 8.35 -14.27 19.85
N SER A 588 7.20 -13.87 19.30
CA SER A 588 6.30 -12.93 19.94
C SER A 588 4.87 -13.43 19.80
N CYS A 589 4.12 -13.42 20.89
CA CYS A 589 2.70 -13.75 20.87
C CYS A 589 1.93 -12.66 21.61
N ASP A 590 0.92 -12.12 20.95
CA ASP A 590 -0.08 -11.25 21.55
C ASP A 590 -1.48 -11.88 21.38
N HIS A 591 -2.51 -11.15 21.80
CA HIS A 591 -3.89 -11.64 21.74
C HIS A 591 -4.46 -11.79 20.32
N ARG A 592 -3.78 -11.32 19.27
CA ARG A 592 -4.21 -11.40 17.86
C ARG A 592 -3.21 -12.12 16.96
N ARG A 593 -1.93 -12.12 17.31
CA ARG A 593 -0.85 -12.57 16.42
C ARG A 593 0.23 -13.35 17.15
N PHE A 594 0.77 -14.34 16.45
CA PHE A 594 2.01 -15.02 16.78
C PHE A 594 3.02 -14.83 15.66
N TYR A 595 4.27 -14.56 16.03
CA TYR A 595 5.40 -14.42 15.14
C TYR A 595 6.53 -15.34 15.58
N LEU A 596 7.20 -15.96 14.62
CA LEU A 596 8.50 -16.60 14.79
C LEU A 596 9.44 -16.13 13.68
N ILE A 597 10.59 -15.56 14.06
CA ILE A 597 11.62 -15.04 13.16
C ILE A 597 12.92 -15.79 13.45
N VAL A 598 13.36 -16.64 12.52
CA VAL A 598 14.62 -17.38 12.64
C VAL A 598 15.81 -16.46 12.35
N GLN A 599 16.78 -16.47 13.27
CA GLN A 599 18.00 -15.69 13.17
C GLN A 599 19.06 -16.54 12.46
N HIS A 600 19.27 -16.28 11.18
CA HIS A 600 20.47 -16.77 10.49
C HIS A 600 21.60 -15.77 10.72
N GLU A 601 22.75 -16.23 11.22
CA GLU A 601 23.93 -15.40 11.29
C GLU A 601 24.21 -14.84 9.89
N LYS A 602 24.16 -13.51 9.76
CA LYS A 602 24.72 -12.86 8.58
C LYS A 602 26.20 -13.23 8.57
N THR A 603 26.59 -14.14 7.68
CA THR A 603 27.99 -14.27 7.30
C THR A 603 28.42 -12.92 6.76
N SER A 604 29.10 -12.14 7.60
CA SER A 604 29.74 -10.89 7.24
C SER A 604 30.74 -11.18 6.12
N ASN A 605 30.40 -10.80 4.89
CA ASN A 605 31.34 -10.65 3.78
C ASN A 605 31.27 -9.22 3.28
#